data_AF-A0A9P8QBP3-F1
#
_entry.id   AF-A0A9P8QBP3-F1
#
_cell.length_a   1.000
_cell.length_b   1.000
_cell.length_c   1.000
_cell.angle_alpha   90.00
_cell.angle_beta   90.00
_cell.angle_gamma   90.00
#
_symmetry.space_group_name_H-M   'P 1'
#
loop_
_entity.id
_entity.type
_entity.pdbx_description
1 polymer ?
#
loop_
_entity_poly.entity_id
_entity_poly.type
_entity_poly.pdbx_seq_one_letter_code
_entity_poly.pdbx_strand_id
1 'polypeptide(L)'
;MSLEEQSTQSESLFDANFTSDQTSVPTTAATTTAPTSTTSAASAEDFDPSVLPTNEPDTTTKITTRVLVSVKEAGIIIGKQGSVIAGIREQTNVQAAVSSVVPGFLERILTVSGDIDSVAKALSLIVDSLINNNAAEEEFQYFPLKNLLSRQDDPNVISLRLLVPNTQIGSIIGKQGARIKALQGVYNVKLVASKDFLPRSNERLAELQGDSHSIEEALKILSKCLLEDSAALANVKYYAPSRFENRHYDNQHPYNSNSNNSNNGNSYPIHYGPESRDYEQIVKFPAEMVGCLIGKGGSRIQEIRKSTRTQIIISPEDDENFREFQLIGARRNVERALSYLNQNLEREKERRERLDAQ
;
A
#
# COMPACT_ATOMS: atom_id res chain seq x y z
N MET A 1 -15.31 48.56 7.03
CA MET A 1 -14.55 47.67 7.92
C MET A 1 -15.55 46.71 8.52
N SER A 2 -15.74 45.58 7.83
CA SER A 2 -16.57 44.47 8.30
C SER A 2 -15.70 43.23 8.16
N LEU A 3 -15.47 42.56 9.29
CA LEU A 3 -14.75 41.29 9.40
C LEU A 3 -15.74 40.17 9.09
N GLU A 4 -15.42 39.32 8.12
CA GLU A 4 -16.07 38.03 7.92
C GLU A 4 -15.01 36.94 8.05
N GLU A 5 -15.23 36.05 9.02
CA GLU A 5 -14.52 34.80 9.24
C GLU A 5 -14.79 33.83 8.08
N GLN A 6 -13.76 33.15 7.58
CA GLN A 6 -13.94 31.93 6.79
C GLN A 6 -13.08 30.79 7.35
N SER A 7 -13.81 29.86 7.93
CA SER A 7 -13.46 28.50 8.30
C SER A 7 -12.99 27.68 7.08
N THR A 8 -11.85 27.00 7.19
CA THR A 8 -11.41 25.98 6.22
C THR A 8 -11.94 24.61 6.64
N GLN A 9 -12.95 24.14 5.90
CA GLN A 9 -13.52 22.80 5.98
C GLN A 9 -12.55 21.73 5.47
N SER A 10 -12.43 20.65 6.24
CA SER A 10 -11.87 19.36 5.82
C SER A 10 -12.78 18.68 4.80
N GLU A 11 -12.27 18.37 3.61
CA GLU A 11 -13.01 17.63 2.59
C GLU A 11 -13.16 16.16 2.99
N SER A 12 -14.40 15.76 3.27
CA SER A 12 -14.83 14.41 3.62
C SER A 12 -14.91 13.50 2.40
N LEU A 13 -14.29 12.32 2.49
CA LEU A 13 -14.13 11.34 1.41
C LEU A 13 -15.36 10.42 1.19
N PHE A 14 -16.57 10.86 1.52
CA PHE A 14 -17.77 10.01 1.46
C PHE A 14 -19.00 10.78 0.96
N ASP A 15 -19.36 10.62 -0.32
CA ASP A 15 -20.69 10.97 -0.84
C ASP A 15 -21.63 9.76 -0.75
N ALA A 16 -22.82 10.00 -0.21
CA ALA A 16 -23.81 9.02 0.22
C ALA A 16 -24.83 8.63 -0.87
N ASN A 17 -25.52 7.49 -0.70
CA ASN A 17 -26.98 7.39 -0.90
C ASN A 17 -27.63 6.16 -0.23
N PHE A 18 -28.21 6.43 0.94
CA PHE A 18 -29.52 6.04 1.52
C PHE A 18 -30.25 4.74 1.09
N THR A 19 -30.69 3.93 2.07
CA THR A 19 -32.10 3.81 2.57
C THR A 19 -32.31 2.52 3.39
N SER A 20 -32.77 2.62 4.66
CA SER A 20 -33.92 1.83 5.19
C SER A 20 -34.24 2.11 6.66
N ASP A 21 -35.54 2.11 6.93
CA ASP A 21 -36.33 2.39 8.14
C ASP A 21 -36.17 1.41 9.33
N GLN A 22 -36.39 1.95 10.55
CA GLN A 22 -37.16 1.43 11.73
C GLN A 22 -36.78 0.06 12.34
N THR A 23 -36.77 -0.23 13.66
CA THR A 23 -37.56 0.25 14.83
C THR A 23 -36.93 -0.24 16.17
N SER A 24 -36.78 0.68 17.13
CA SER A 24 -37.10 0.64 18.59
C SER A 24 -36.93 -0.61 19.52
N VAL A 25 -35.94 -0.49 20.45
CA VAL A 25 -35.88 -0.72 21.95
C VAL A 25 -36.35 -2.04 22.64
N PRO A 26 -36.03 -2.30 23.95
CA PRO A 26 -34.82 -2.08 24.82
C PRO A 26 -34.44 -3.36 25.66
N THR A 27 -33.42 -3.30 26.53
CA THR A 27 -33.46 -3.66 27.99
C THR A 27 -32.18 -4.32 28.58
N THR A 28 -31.51 -3.55 29.44
CA THR A 28 -30.90 -3.86 30.77
C THR A 28 -29.65 -4.75 30.96
N ALA A 29 -28.55 -4.06 31.26
CA ALA A 29 -27.58 -4.20 32.37
C ALA A 29 -27.42 -5.53 33.15
N ALA A 30 -26.17 -5.98 33.34
CA ALA A 30 -25.50 -5.97 34.66
C ALA A 30 -24.03 -6.43 34.61
N THR A 31 -23.18 -5.58 35.19
CA THR A 31 -21.81 -5.74 35.71
C THR A 31 -21.57 -7.01 36.53
N THR A 32 -20.39 -7.66 36.42
CA THR A 32 -19.59 -8.12 37.58
C THR A 32 -18.12 -8.31 37.19
N THR A 33 -17.26 -7.63 37.95
CA THR A 33 -15.79 -7.58 37.95
C THR A 33 -15.12 -8.67 38.82
N ALA A 34 -13.82 -8.89 38.54
CA ALA A 34 -12.71 -9.30 39.43
C ALA A 34 -12.23 -10.77 39.37
N PRO A 35 -11.00 -11.10 39.85
CA PRO A 35 -9.70 -10.62 39.34
C PRO A 35 -8.62 -11.75 39.19
N THR A 36 -7.54 -11.40 38.50
CA THR A 36 -6.12 -11.80 38.60
C THR A 36 -5.73 -13.15 39.22
N SER A 37 -5.05 -14.00 38.43
CA SER A 37 -4.01 -14.89 38.96
C SER A 37 -2.77 -14.90 38.06
N THR A 38 -1.68 -14.40 38.62
CA THR A 38 -0.32 -14.42 38.10
C THR A 38 0.37 -15.67 38.64
N THR A 39 0.94 -16.54 37.79
CA THR A 39 2.11 -17.36 38.20
C THR A 39 2.97 -17.80 37.00
N SER A 40 4.13 -17.17 36.90
CA SER A 40 5.46 -17.65 36.46
C SER A 40 5.61 -18.81 35.46
N ALA A 41 6.37 -18.57 34.38
CA ALA A 41 7.79 -18.94 34.26
C ALA A 41 8.18 -19.08 32.77
N ALA A 42 8.92 -18.11 32.24
CA ALA A 42 9.61 -18.24 30.96
C ALA A 42 10.96 -17.53 31.06
N SER A 43 11.96 -18.14 30.41
CA SER A 43 13.37 -17.73 30.30
C SER A 43 13.57 -16.22 30.18
N ALA A 44 14.58 -15.68 30.87
CA ALA A 44 15.00 -14.29 30.75
C ALA A 44 15.48 -14.01 29.33
N GLU A 45 14.55 -13.62 28.47
CA GLU A 45 14.86 -13.08 27.16
C GLU A 45 15.38 -11.65 27.30
N ASP A 46 16.39 -11.32 26.49
CA ASP A 46 17.16 -10.07 26.50
C ASP A 46 16.37 -8.90 25.88
N PHE A 47 15.18 -8.63 26.42
CA PHE A 47 14.35 -7.49 26.01
C PHE A 47 13.76 -6.75 27.21
N ASP A 48 13.63 -5.43 27.06
CA ASP A 48 13.08 -4.53 28.07
C ASP A 48 11.63 -4.15 27.70
N PRO A 49 10.60 -4.66 28.41
CA PRO A 49 9.20 -4.33 28.11
C PRO A 49 8.85 -2.86 28.30
N SER A 50 9.64 -2.09 29.08
CA SER A 50 9.34 -0.69 29.39
C SER A 50 9.47 0.27 28.20
N VAL A 51 10.09 -0.19 27.11
CA VAL A 51 10.22 0.59 25.85
C VAL A 51 8.94 0.61 25.01
N LEU A 52 7.96 -0.24 25.35
CA LEU A 52 6.67 -0.32 24.69
C LEU A 52 5.67 0.67 25.30
N PRO A 53 4.80 1.30 24.48
CA PRO A 53 3.67 2.05 24.98
C PRO A 53 2.81 1.22 25.96
N THR A 54 2.19 1.89 26.94
CA THR A 54 1.28 1.26 27.89
C THR A 54 0.06 0.67 27.19
N ASN A 55 -0.41 -0.50 27.64
CA ASN A 55 -1.60 -1.16 27.08
C ASN A 55 -2.93 -0.59 27.61
N GLU A 56 -2.97 0.68 28.03
CA GLU A 56 -4.21 1.33 28.43
C GLU A 56 -5.16 1.46 27.23
N PRO A 57 -6.47 1.17 27.38
CA PRO A 57 -7.42 1.27 26.29
C PRO A 57 -7.53 2.72 25.83
N ASP A 58 -7.36 2.95 24.52
CA ASP A 58 -7.58 4.25 23.89
C ASP A 58 -8.75 4.12 22.93
N THR A 59 -9.92 4.51 23.43
CA THR A 59 -11.19 4.45 22.70
C THR A 59 -11.46 5.69 21.85
N THR A 60 -10.56 6.67 21.90
CA THR A 60 -10.76 7.99 21.27
C THR A 60 -9.99 8.14 19.98
N THR A 61 -8.76 7.64 19.93
CA THR A 61 -7.91 7.80 18.74
C THR A 61 -8.36 6.86 17.64
N LYS A 62 -8.77 7.44 16.51
CA LYS A 62 -9.11 6.69 15.30
C LYS A 62 -7.85 6.48 14.45
N ILE A 63 -7.66 5.25 13.99
CA ILE A 63 -6.58 4.84 13.10
C ILE A 63 -7.13 4.22 11.83
N THR A 64 -6.28 4.13 10.82
CA THR A 64 -6.53 3.35 9.60
C THR A 64 -5.35 2.42 9.37
N THR A 65 -5.59 1.11 9.43
CA THR A 65 -4.60 0.09 9.10
C THR A 65 -4.86 -0.44 7.69
N ARG A 66 -3.80 -0.55 6.89
CA ARG A 66 -3.85 -1.07 5.53
C ARG A 66 -3.04 -2.36 5.46
N VAL A 67 -3.62 -3.40 4.87
CA VAL A 67 -3.05 -4.75 4.82
C VAL A 67 -3.04 -5.21 3.36
N LEU A 68 -1.88 -5.67 2.91
CA LEU A 68 -1.72 -6.32 1.62
C LEU A 68 -2.24 -7.76 1.71
N VAL A 69 -3.18 -8.10 0.84
CA VAL A 69 -3.78 -9.44 0.80
C VAL A 69 -3.74 -10.00 -0.61
N SER A 70 -3.64 -11.31 -0.77
CA SER A 70 -3.79 -11.98 -2.06
C SER A 70 -5.25 -11.92 -2.53
N VAL A 71 -5.51 -12.24 -3.80
CA VAL A 71 -6.88 -12.38 -4.32
C VAL A 71 -7.65 -13.48 -3.58
N LYS A 72 -6.99 -14.58 -3.19
CA LYS A 72 -7.61 -15.67 -2.41
C LYS A 72 -7.95 -15.20 -0.99
N GLU A 73 -6.99 -14.61 -0.29
CA GLU A 73 -7.20 -14.04 1.05
C GLU A 73 -8.35 -13.03 1.04
N ALA A 74 -8.37 -12.11 0.06
CA ALA A 74 -9.45 -11.16 -0.14
C ALA A 74 -10.82 -11.83 -0.36
N GLY A 75 -10.86 -12.94 -1.09
CA GLY A 75 -12.08 -13.72 -1.30
C GLY A 75 -12.63 -14.30 0.01
N ILE A 76 -11.75 -14.83 0.87
CA ILE A 76 -12.10 -15.34 2.20
C ILE A 76 -12.63 -14.20 3.09
N ILE A 77 -11.89 -13.09 3.14
CA ILE A 77 -12.23 -11.91 3.96
C ILE A 77 -13.60 -11.33 3.58
N ILE A 78 -13.88 -11.20 2.28
CA ILE A 78 -15.18 -10.71 1.80
C ILE A 78 -16.27 -11.73 2.15
N GLY A 79 -16.02 -13.01 1.91
CA GLY A 79 -17.00 -14.08 2.11
C GLY A 79 -18.13 -14.07 1.05
N LYS A 80 -18.96 -15.11 1.06
CA LYS A 80 -20.08 -15.22 0.12
C LYS A 80 -21.05 -14.07 0.34
N GLN A 81 -21.35 -13.31 -0.71
CA GLN A 81 -22.19 -12.10 -0.66
C GLN A 81 -21.69 -11.02 0.33
N GLY A 82 -20.40 -11.03 0.70
CA GLY A 82 -19.88 -10.06 1.68
C GLY A 82 -20.16 -10.41 3.14
N SER A 83 -20.66 -11.62 3.44
CA SER A 83 -21.14 -11.96 4.78
C SER A 83 -20.07 -11.91 5.87
N VAL A 84 -18.83 -12.32 5.55
CA VAL A 84 -17.73 -12.39 6.53
C VAL A 84 -17.29 -10.98 6.92
N ILE A 85 -16.97 -10.12 5.95
CA ILE A 85 -16.58 -8.73 6.22
C ILE A 85 -17.73 -7.93 6.85
N ALA A 86 -18.99 -8.22 6.49
CA ALA A 86 -20.15 -7.60 7.13
C ALA A 86 -20.25 -7.97 8.62
N GLY A 87 -20.12 -9.26 8.97
CA GLY A 87 -20.13 -9.71 10.36
C GLY A 87 -18.97 -9.15 11.19
N ILE A 88 -17.78 -9.01 10.59
CA ILE A 88 -16.63 -8.37 11.27
C ILE A 88 -16.94 -6.90 11.56
N ARG A 89 -17.46 -6.14 10.58
CA ARG A 89 -17.85 -4.73 10.76
C ARG A 89 -18.90 -4.57 11.85
N GLU A 90 -19.88 -5.47 11.92
CA GLU A 90 -20.94 -5.45 12.95
C GLU A 90 -20.38 -5.71 14.35
N GLN A 91 -19.54 -6.74 14.50
CA GLN A 91 -18.98 -7.13 15.80
C GLN A 91 -17.97 -6.12 16.36
N THR A 92 -17.27 -5.41 15.49
CA THR A 92 -16.15 -4.54 15.89
C THR A 92 -16.40 -3.06 15.65
N ASN A 93 -17.53 -2.68 15.03
CA ASN A 93 -17.86 -1.29 14.71
C ASN A 93 -16.76 -0.56 13.90
N VAL A 94 -16.02 -1.30 13.07
CA VAL A 94 -14.99 -0.75 12.18
C VAL A 94 -15.54 -0.47 10.79
N GLN A 95 -14.89 0.47 10.09
CA GLN A 95 -15.01 0.62 8.66
C GLN A 95 -13.92 -0.20 7.97
N ALA A 96 -14.25 -1.43 7.56
CA ALA A 96 -13.36 -2.30 6.79
C ALA A 96 -13.74 -2.30 5.30
N ALA A 97 -12.80 -2.29 4.36
CA ALA A 97 -13.08 -2.45 2.93
C ALA A 97 -11.91 -3.10 2.20
N VAL A 98 -12.20 -3.86 1.14
CA VAL A 98 -11.17 -4.43 0.27
C VAL A 98 -11.20 -3.73 -1.09
N SER A 99 -10.06 -3.26 -1.57
CA SER A 99 -9.91 -2.59 -2.87
C SER A 99 -10.50 -3.40 -4.00
N SER A 100 -10.99 -2.77 -5.07
CA SER A 100 -11.45 -3.49 -6.26
C SER A 100 -10.37 -4.42 -6.83
N VAL A 101 -10.79 -5.49 -7.50
CA VAL A 101 -9.86 -6.37 -8.21
C VAL A 101 -9.26 -5.59 -9.36
N VAL A 102 -7.93 -5.61 -9.45
CA VAL A 102 -7.18 -4.99 -10.54
C VAL A 102 -6.66 -6.14 -11.41
N PRO A 103 -7.24 -6.41 -12.58
CA PRO A 103 -6.91 -7.67 -13.24
C PRO A 103 -5.48 -7.67 -13.78
N GLY A 104 -4.79 -8.80 -13.63
CA GLY A 104 -3.34 -8.94 -13.83
C GLY A 104 -2.53 -8.79 -12.55
N PHE A 105 -3.15 -8.38 -11.44
CA PHE A 105 -2.53 -8.32 -10.12
C PHE A 105 -3.15 -9.39 -9.22
N LEU A 106 -2.31 -10.11 -8.47
CA LEU A 106 -2.75 -11.14 -7.53
C LEU A 106 -2.95 -10.58 -6.12
N GLU A 107 -2.84 -9.27 -5.96
CA GLU A 107 -2.85 -8.57 -4.69
C GLU A 107 -3.93 -7.48 -4.62
N ARG A 108 -4.46 -7.28 -3.43
CA ARG A 108 -5.50 -6.30 -3.09
C ARG A 108 -5.15 -5.66 -1.74
N ILE A 109 -5.79 -4.54 -1.43
CA ILE A 109 -5.59 -3.84 -0.17
C ILE A 109 -6.85 -3.96 0.66
N LEU A 110 -6.73 -4.55 1.85
CA LEU A 110 -7.70 -4.44 2.92
C LEU A 110 -7.39 -3.17 3.73
N THR A 111 -8.37 -2.29 3.88
CA THR A 111 -8.30 -1.09 4.73
C THR A 111 -9.26 -1.27 5.89
N VAL A 112 -8.81 -1.07 7.13
CA VAL A 112 -9.62 -1.16 8.35
C VAL A 112 -9.43 0.11 9.16
N SER A 113 -10.52 0.85 9.39
CA SER A 113 -10.51 2.11 10.14
C SER A 113 -11.45 2.05 11.34
N GLY A 114 -11.00 2.58 12.48
CA GLY A 114 -11.72 2.51 13.74
C GLY A 114 -10.83 2.97 14.90
N ASP A 115 -11.25 2.76 16.13
CA ASP A 115 -10.36 2.87 17.30
C ASP A 115 -9.38 1.69 17.35
N ILE A 116 -8.29 1.85 18.10
CA ILE A 116 -7.16 0.91 18.12
C ILE A 116 -7.63 -0.50 18.50
N ASP A 117 -8.39 -0.62 19.58
CA ASP A 117 -8.90 -1.91 20.07
C ASP A 117 -9.83 -2.57 19.05
N SER A 118 -10.77 -1.80 18.47
CA SER A 118 -11.69 -2.32 17.45
C SER A 118 -10.96 -2.76 16.18
N VAL A 119 -9.95 -2.01 15.73
CA VAL A 119 -9.15 -2.36 14.54
C VAL A 119 -8.31 -3.61 14.79
N ALA A 120 -7.65 -3.71 15.95
CA ALA A 120 -6.91 -4.89 16.34
C ALA A 120 -7.83 -6.12 16.41
N LYS A 121 -9.01 -5.98 17.02
CA LYS A 121 -9.99 -7.05 17.09
C LYS A 121 -10.49 -7.47 15.71
N ALA A 122 -10.79 -6.52 14.83
CA ALA A 122 -11.22 -6.82 13.47
C ALA A 122 -10.16 -7.61 12.69
N LEU A 123 -8.88 -7.24 12.83
CA LEU A 123 -7.77 -7.95 12.19
C LEU A 123 -7.55 -9.35 12.78
N SER A 124 -7.79 -9.56 14.08
CA SER A 124 -7.77 -10.90 14.70
C SER A 124 -8.86 -11.82 14.12
N LEU A 125 -10.09 -11.32 13.96
CA LEU A 125 -11.19 -12.09 13.35
C LEU A 125 -10.91 -12.42 11.87
N ILE A 126 -10.18 -11.55 11.18
CA ILE A 126 -9.70 -11.82 9.82
C ILE A 126 -8.65 -12.92 9.83
N VAL A 127 -7.70 -12.89 10.75
CA VAL A 127 -6.72 -13.97 10.94
C VAL A 127 -7.42 -15.30 11.20
N ASP A 128 -8.40 -15.35 12.10
CA ASP A 128 -9.20 -16.56 12.35
C ASP A 128 -9.90 -17.05 11.08
N SER A 129 -10.49 -16.14 10.30
CA SER A 129 -11.13 -16.49 9.03
C SER A 129 -10.14 -17.09 8.03
N LEU A 130 -8.93 -16.53 7.94
CA LEU A 130 -7.86 -17.02 7.05
C LEU A 130 -7.32 -18.39 7.49
N ILE A 131 -7.12 -18.60 8.80
CA ILE A 131 -6.70 -19.89 9.38
C ILE A 131 -7.75 -20.96 9.08
N ASN A 132 -9.03 -20.70 9.40
CA ASN A 132 -10.12 -21.65 9.20
C ASN A 132 -10.37 -22.04 7.73
N ASN A 133 -9.84 -21.27 6.78
CA ASN A 133 -9.94 -21.52 5.35
C ASN A 133 -8.59 -21.90 4.70
N ASN A 134 -7.59 -22.30 5.50
CA ASN A 134 -6.27 -22.74 5.05
C ASN A 134 -5.58 -21.74 4.08
N ALA A 135 -5.68 -20.45 4.37
CA ALA A 135 -5.06 -19.41 3.54
C ALA A 135 -3.53 -19.48 3.56
N ALA A 136 -2.94 -19.94 4.68
CA ALA A 136 -1.49 -20.03 4.88
C ALA A 136 -0.76 -20.93 3.88
N GLU A 137 -1.46 -21.75 3.09
CA GLU A 137 -0.90 -22.64 2.06
C GLU A 137 -0.40 -21.92 0.80
N GLU A 138 -0.74 -20.65 0.57
CA GLU A 138 -0.23 -19.91 -0.58
C GLU A 138 1.18 -19.37 -0.35
N GLU A 139 2.11 -19.73 -1.23
CA GLU A 139 3.45 -19.16 -1.29
C GLU A 139 3.63 -18.36 -2.58
N PHE A 140 4.02 -17.09 -2.43
CA PHE A 140 4.31 -16.20 -3.56
C PHE A 140 5.81 -15.96 -3.67
N GLN A 141 6.34 -16.01 -4.89
CA GLN A 141 7.77 -15.78 -5.14
C GLN A 141 8.10 -14.32 -5.48
N TYR A 142 7.10 -13.53 -5.87
CA TYR A 142 7.28 -12.16 -6.30
C TYR A 142 6.98 -11.17 -5.16
N PHE A 143 7.77 -10.10 -5.04
CA PHE A 143 7.46 -8.99 -4.15
C PHE A 143 6.37 -8.11 -4.77
N PRO A 144 5.32 -7.70 -4.03
CA PRO A 144 5.23 -7.66 -2.57
C PRO A 144 4.42 -8.77 -1.89
N LEU A 145 3.95 -9.79 -2.62
CA LEU A 145 3.31 -10.94 -1.98
C LEU A 145 4.29 -11.94 -1.34
N LYS A 146 5.58 -11.89 -1.71
CA LYS A 146 6.61 -12.77 -1.15
C LYS A 146 6.72 -12.60 0.36
N ASN A 147 6.64 -13.72 1.08
CA ASN A 147 6.87 -13.76 2.52
C ASN A 147 8.33 -13.40 2.84
N LEU A 148 8.48 -12.48 3.78
CA LEU A 148 9.73 -12.05 4.39
C LEU A 148 10.16 -13.00 5.52
N LEU A 149 9.19 -13.61 6.19
CA LEU A 149 9.42 -14.63 7.23
C LEU A 149 9.26 -16.03 6.63
N SER A 150 10.11 -16.95 7.08
CA SER A 150 9.92 -18.38 6.79
C SER A 150 8.65 -18.89 7.45
N ARG A 151 7.90 -19.72 6.73
CA ARG A 151 6.73 -20.41 7.26
C ARG A 151 7.11 -21.26 8.49
N GLN A 152 6.25 -21.25 9.50
CA GLN A 152 6.29 -22.22 10.59
C GLN A 152 5.35 -23.40 10.30
N ASP A 153 5.67 -24.58 10.81
CA ASP A 153 4.85 -25.79 10.63
C ASP A 153 3.56 -25.79 11.49
N ASP A 154 3.24 -24.67 12.13
CA ASP A 154 2.03 -24.50 12.94
C ASP A 154 0.86 -23.97 12.07
N PRO A 155 -0.25 -24.73 11.94
CA PRO A 155 -1.40 -24.30 11.14
C PRO A 155 -2.15 -23.10 11.72
N ASN A 156 -1.94 -22.75 12.99
CA ASN A 156 -2.57 -21.60 13.64
C ASN A 156 -1.77 -20.30 13.48
N VAL A 157 -0.60 -20.36 12.85
CA VAL A 157 0.27 -19.20 12.64
C VAL A 157 0.11 -18.69 11.22
N ILE A 158 -0.22 -17.40 11.07
CA ILE A 158 -0.31 -16.72 9.78
C ILE A 158 0.50 -15.44 9.78
N SER A 159 0.92 -15.01 8.59
CA SER A 159 1.60 -13.73 8.37
C SER A 159 0.60 -12.66 7.87
N LEU A 160 0.39 -11.61 8.65
CA LEU A 160 -0.26 -10.37 8.19
C LEU A 160 0.77 -9.42 7.58
N ARG A 161 0.47 -8.90 6.38
CA ARG A 161 1.36 -8.03 5.62
C ARG A 161 0.88 -6.58 5.67
N LEU A 162 1.30 -5.86 6.71
CA LEU A 162 0.92 -4.46 6.96
C LEU A 162 1.62 -3.52 5.98
N LEU A 163 0.88 -2.55 5.46
CA LEU A 163 1.41 -1.44 4.67
C LEU A 163 1.75 -0.29 5.62
N VAL A 164 3.05 -0.01 5.79
CA VAL A 164 3.52 0.98 6.77
C VAL A 164 4.27 2.10 6.05
N PRO A 165 3.85 3.37 6.17
CA PRO A 165 4.63 4.50 5.66
C PRO A 165 6.06 4.47 6.18
N ASN A 166 7.03 4.69 5.30
CA ASN A 166 8.45 4.66 5.69
C ASN A 166 8.77 5.63 6.82
N THR A 167 8.08 6.76 6.90
CA THR A 167 8.26 7.76 7.95
C THR A 167 7.91 7.22 9.34
N GLN A 168 7.05 6.21 9.45
CA GLN A 168 6.63 5.63 10.72
C GLN A 168 7.32 4.30 11.06
N ILE A 169 8.08 3.70 10.12
CA ILE A 169 8.71 2.39 10.39
C ILE A 169 9.73 2.44 11.54
N GLY A 170 10.36 3.61 11.73
CA GLY A 170 11.32 3.84 12.81
C GLY A 170 10.70 3.75 14.20
N SER A 171 9.44 4.16 14.37
CA SER A 171 8.74 4.09 15.66
C SER A 171 8.37 2.65 16.05
N ILE A 172 8.20 1.75 15.09
CA ILE A 172 8.06 0.31 15.35
C ILE A 172 9.39 -0.30 15.79
N ILE A 173 10.47 0.02 15.07
CA ILE A 173 11.80 -0.57 15.31
C ILE A 173 12.37 -0.12 16.66
N GLY A 174 12.26 1.18 16.95
CA GLY A 174 12.85 1.80 18.13
C GLY A 174 14.38 1.92 18.06
N LYS A 175 14.96 2.66 19.01
CA LYS A 175 16.42 2.84 19.08
C LYS A 175 17.13 1.49 19.21
N GLN A 176 18.10 1.23 18.34
CA GLN A 176 18.86 -0.04 18.29
C GLN A 176 17.98 -1.30 18.14
N GLY A 177 16.74 -1.16 17.62
CA GLY A 177 15.81 -2.28 17.51
C GLY A 177 15.20 -2.75 18.83
N ALA A 178 15.35 -2.00 19.92
CA ALA A 178 14.88 -2.40 21.24
C ALA A 178 13.36 -2.65 21.28
N ARG A 179 12.59 -1.82 20.57
CA ARG A 179 11.12 -1.86 20.62
C ARG A 179 10.56 -3.03 19.81
N ILE A 180 11.05 -3.28 18.61
CA ILE A 180 10.65 -4.45 17.82
C ILE A 180 11.06 -5.77 18.50
N LYS A 181 12.19 -5.81 19.22
CA LYS A 181 12.57 -6.97 20.04
C LYS A 181 11.61 -7.19 21.20
N ALA A 182 11.31 -6.14 21.98
CA ALA A 182 10.36 -6.22 23.08
C ALA A 182 8.95 -6.61 22.60
N LEU A 183 8.47 -6.03 21.48
CA LEU A 183 7.17 -6.35 20.91
C LEU A 183 7.08 -7.83 20.52
N GLN A 184 8.11 -8.36 19.86
CA GLN A 184 8.16 -9.78 19.48
C GLN A 184 8.18 -10.71 20.70
N GLY A 185 8.98 -10.38 21.72
CA GLY A 185 9.14 -11.22 22.91
C GLY A 185 7.94 -11.18 23.85
N VAL A 186 7.34 -10.01 24.09
CA VAL A 186 6.17 -9.86 24.98
C VAL A 186 4.93 -10.52 24.40
N TYR A 187 4.68 -10.35 23.11
CA TYR A 187 3.45 -10.80 22.46
C TYR A 187 3.61 -12.12 21.70
N ASN A 188 4.79 -12.77 21.78
CA ASN A 188 5.08 -14.02 21.08
C ASN A 188 4.77 -13.95 19.56
N VAL A 189 5.19 -12.86 18.92
CA VAL A 189 5.02 -12.63 17.48
C VAL A 189 6.38 -12.49 16.81
N LYS A 190 6.44 -12.69 15.50
CA LYS A 190 7.59 -12.31 14.67
C LYS A 190 7.22 -11.12 13.81
N LEU A 191 8.09 -10.13 13.72
CA LEU A 191 7.84 -8.91 12.95
C LEU A 191 9.08 -8.56 12.12
N VAL A 192 8.91 -8.50 10.80
CA VAL A 192 9.97 -8.13 9.85
C VAL A 192 9.48 -7.07 8.89
N ALA A 193 10.26 -6.01 8.71
CA ALA A 193 10.00 -4.98 7.71
C ALA A 193 10.87 -5.19 6.46
N SER A 194 10.28 -5.11 5.26
CA SER A 194 10.98 -5.19 3.96
C SER A 194 12.02 -4.10 3.88
N LYS A 195 13.24 -4.36 3.38
CA LYS A 195 14.24 -3.29 3.17
C LYS A 195 13.76 -2.28 2.14
N ASP A 196 13.11 -2.77 1.10
CA ASP A 196 12.68 -1.99 -0.05
C ASP A 196 11.29 -1.39 0.17
N PHE A 197 11.03 -0.29 -0.54
CA PHE A 197 9.71 0.29 -0.67
C PHE A 197 8.82 -0.57 -1.56
N LEU A 198 7.52 -0.48 -1.31
CA LEU A 198 6.52 -1.04 -2.20
C LEU A 198 6.51 -0.25 -3.53
N PRO A 199 6.24 -0.92 -4.67
CA PRO A 199 6.30 -0.29 -5.97
C PRO A 199 5.45 0.98 -6.04
N ARG A 200 6.05 2.06 -6.56
CA ARG A 200 5.40 3.36 -6.75
C ARG A 200 4.85 4.00 -5.46
N SER A 201 5.27 3.57 -4.28
CA SER A 201 4.86 4.13 -2.99
C SER A 201 6.07 4.54 -2.15
N ASN A 202 5.83 5.15 -0.99
CA ASN A 202 6.81 5.32 0.07
C ASN A 202 6.38 4.55 1.34
N GLU A 203 5.66 3.45 1.15
CA GLU A 203 5.35 2.46 2.18
C GLU A 203 6.32 1.28 2.10
N ARG A 204 6.60 0.66 3.24
CA ARG A 204 7.30 -0.60 3.38
C ARG A 204 6.30 -1.67 3.79
N LEU A 205 6.63 -2.93 3.47
CA LEU A 205 5.86 -4.08 3.93
C LEU A 205 6.36 -4.47 5.32
N ALA A 206 5.49 -4.47 6.31
CA ALA A 206 5.78 -5.02 7.64
C ALA A 206 4.99 -6.32 7.82
N GLU A 207 5.69 -7.45 7.84
CA GLU A 207 5.10 -8.77 8.01
C GLU A 207 5.10 -9.16 9.49
N LEU A 208 3.89 -9.29 10.04
CA LEU A 208 3.60 -9.69 11.41
C LEU A 208 3.08 -11.14 11.40
N GLN A 209 3.83 -12.06 11.99
CA GLN A 209 3.50 -13.48 12.04
C GLN A 209 3.19 -13.91 13.49
N GLY A 210 2.09 -14.63 13.68
CA GLY A 210 1.65 -15.16 14.97
C GLY A 210 0.28 -15.83 14.89
N ASP A 211 -0.24 -16.29 16.04
CA ASP A 211 -1.64 -16.71 16.17
C ASP A 211 -2.59 -15.50 16.30
N SER A 212 -3.90 -15.75 16.19
CA SER A 212 -4.94 -14.71 16.23
C SER A 212 -4.89 -13.82 17.48
N HIS A 213 -4.69 -14.43 18.65
CA HIS A 213 -4.67 -13.70 19.92
C HIS A 213 -3.40 -12.88 20.09
N SER A 214 -2.24 -13.50 19.79
CA SER A 214 -0.93 -12.83 19.82
C SER A 214 -0.88 -11.64 18.85
N ILE A 215 -1.46 -11.79 17.65
CA ILE A 215 -1.59 -10.70 16.67
C ILE A 215 -2.50 -9.58 17.19
N GLU A 216 -3.64 -9.89 17.83
CA GLU A 216 -4.56 -8.89 18.38
C GLU A 216 -3.83 -7.97 19.37
N GLU A 217 -3.17 -8.54 20.37
CA GLU A 217 -2.49 -7.76 21.41
C GLU A 217 -1.27 -7.00 20.85
N ALA A 218 -0.50 -7.62 19.95
CA ALA A 218 0.62 -6.96 19.29
C ALA A 218 0.18 -5.75 18.44
N LEU A 219 -0.96 -5.85 17.73
CA LEU A 219 -1.48 -4.78 16.88
C LEU A 219 -1.90 -3.54 17.68
N LYS A 220 -2.40 -3.72 18.91
CA LYS A 220 -2.73 -2.57 19.80
C LYS A 220 -1.49 -1.73 20.08
N ILE A 221 -0.39 -2.38 20.45
CA ILE A 221 0.87 -1.70 20.74
C ILE A 221 1.52 -1.15 19.46
N LEU A 222 1.52 -1.93 18.38
CA LEU A 222 2.05 -1.49 17.08
C LEU A 222 1.34 -0.22 16.59
N SER A 223 0.01 -0.16 16.73
CA SER A 223 -0.79 1.02 16.37
C SER A 223 -0.41 2.25 17.19
N LYS A 224 -0.20 2.09 18.50
CA LYS A 224 0.27 3.16 19.38
C LYS A 224 1.66 3.66 18.97
N CYS A 225 2.58 2.77 18.64
CA CYS A 225 3.90 3.14 18.13
C CYS A 225 3.80 3.96 16.83
N LEU A 226 2.94 3.57 15.89
CA LEU A 226 2.75 4.30 14.64
C LEU A 226 2.16 5.70 14.85
N LEU A 227 1.31 5.88 15.88
CA LEU A 227 0.69 7.16 16.22
C LEU A 227 1.66 8.19 16.81
N GLU A 228 2.75 7.75 17.46
CA GLU A 228 3.80 8.65 17.98
C GLU A 228 4.34 9.60 16.89
N ASP A 229 4.38 9.13 15.63
CA ASP A 229 4.85 9.87 14.45
C ASP A 229 3.71 10.26 13.48
N SER A 230 2.48 10.46 13.97
CA SER A 230 1.31 10.81 13.12
C SER A 230 1.51 12.07 12.26
N ALA A 231 2.26 13.06 12.75
CA ALA A 231 2.61 14.26 11.98
C ALA A 231 3.50 13.97 10.77
N ALA A 232 4.19 12.82 10.75
CA ALA A 232 5.08 12.40 9.67
C ALA A 232 4.35 11.80 8.45
N LEU A 233 3.00 11.82 8.46
CA LEU A 233 2.17 11.38 7.34
C LEU A 233 2.01 12.42 6.23
N ALA A 234 2.53 13.63 6.41
CA ALA A 234 2.54 14.64 5.35
C ALA A 234 3.36 14.12 4.14
N ASN A 235 2.72 14.01 2.97
CA ASN A 235 3.29 13.54 1.70
C ASN A 235 3.50 12.01 1.56
N VAL A 236 2.77 11.20 2.33
CA VAL A 236 2.76 9.75 2.09
C VAL A 236 2.05 9.45 0.77
N LYS A 237 2.77 8.80 -0.13
CA LYS A 237 2.27 8.18 -1.35
C LYS A 237 1.98 6.71 -1.04
N TYR A 238 0.72 6.44 -0.76
CA TYR A 238 0.22 5.10 -0.46
C TYR A 238 0.36 4.16 -1.67
N TYR A 239 0.76 2.92 -1.41
CA TYR A 239 0.79 1.83 -2.36
C TYR A 239 -0.62 1.49 -2.83
N ALA A 240 -0.78 1.20 -4.11
CA ALA A 240 -2.02 0.69 -4.67
C ALA A 240 -1.69 -0.29 -5.80
N PRO A 241 -2.30 -1.49 -5.83
CA PRO A 241 -2.27 -2.35 -7.00
C PRO A 241 -2.85 -1.58 -8.18
N SER A 242 -2.17 -1.51 -9.32
CA SER A 242 -2.67 -0.74 -10.46
C SER A 242 -2.25 -1.39 -11.78
N ARG A 243 -3.24 -1.65 -12.64
CA ARG A 243 -3.05 -2.03 -14.04
C ARG A 243 -2.19 -0.98 -14.73
N PHE A 244 -1.05 -1.41 -15.25
CA PHE A 244 -0.56 -0.81 -16.47
C PHE A 244 -1.44 -1.36 -17.61
N GLU A 245 -2.09 -0.47 -18.37
CA GLU A 245 -2.51 -0.80 -19.72
C GLU A 245 -1.25 -1.12 -20.52
N ASN A 246 -0.93 -2.40 -20.63
CA ASN A 246 -0.13 -2.94 -21.73
C ASN A 246 -0.98 -2.86 -23.01
N ARG A 247 -1.25 -1.65 -23.52
CA ARG A 247 -1.52 -1.49 -24.94
C ARG A 247 -0.16 -1.37 -25.59
N HIS A 248 0.45 -2.46 -26.01
CA HIS A 248 1.41 -2.55 -27.12
C HIS A 248 1.92 -4.00 -27.20
N TYR A 249 1.09 -4.93 -27.67
CA TYR A 249 1.51 -6.13 -28.40
C TYR A 249 0.28 -6.75 -29.06
N ASP A 250 -0.34 -6.03 -29.99
CA ASP A 250 -0.85 -6.66 -31.21
C ASP A 250 -1.13 -5.58 -32.26
N ASN A 251 -0.24 -5.44 -33.23
CA ASN A 251 -0.62 -4.93 -34.54
C ASN A 251 0.47 -5.31 -35.56
N GLN A 252 0.52 -6.59 -35.89
CA GLN A 252 0.91 -6.97 -37.25
C GLN A 252 -0.39 -7.22 -38.01
N HIS A 253 -0.80 -6.24 -38.82
CA HIS A 253 -1.16 -6.40 -40.23
C HIS A 253 -2.00 -5.20 -40.73
N PRO A 254 -1.56 -4.52 -41.80
CA PRO A 254 -2.35 -3.51 -42.48
C PRO A 254 -3.18 -4.17 -43.60
N TYR A 255 -4.47 -3.81 -43.74
CA TYR A 255 -5.10 -3.30 -44.98
C TYR A 255 -6.64 -3.37 -44.96
N ASN A 256 -7.22 -2.28 -45.48
CA ASN A 256 -8.43 -2.15 -46.30
C ASN A 256 -9.86 -2.08 -45.70
N SER A 257 -10.32 -0.82 -45.62
CA SER A 257 -11.53 -0.21 -46.21
C SER A 257 -12.91 -0.90 -46.21
N ASN A 258 -13.87 -0.04 -45.83
CA ASN A 258 -15.17 0.22 -46.46
C ASN A 258 -16.40 -0.58 -45.99
N SER A 259 -17.32 0.11 -45.29
CA SER A 259 -18.71 0.24 -45.74
C SER A 259 -19.45 1.36 -44.98
N ASN A 260 -20.12 2.19 -45.76
CA ASN A 260 -21.23 3.07 -45.37
C ASN A 260 -22.31 2.31 -44.57
N ASN A 261 -22.99 2.96 -43.61
CA ASN A 261 -24.31 3.54 -43.83
C ASN A 261 -24.93 4.17 -42.54
N SER A 262 -25.22 5.46 -42.68
CA SER A 262 -26.29 6.32 -42.15
C SER A 262 -27.24 5.92 -40.99
N ASN A 263 -27.41 6.93 -40.12
CA ASN A 263 -28.61 7.36 -39.40
C ASN A 263 -29.24 6.46 -38.32
N ASN A 264 -29.09 6.87 -37.05
CA ASN A 264 -30.21 7.54 -36.37
C ASN A 264 -29.68 8.43 -35.23
N GLY A 265 -29.92 9.74 -35.35
CA GLY A 265 -29.54 10.72 -34.33
C GLY A 265 -30.59 10.79 -33.23
N ASN A 266 -30.15 10.67 -31.98
CA ASN A 266 -30.78 11.37 -30.87
C ASN A 266 -29.67 11.79 -29.90
N SER A 267 -29.34 13.08 -29.96
CA SER A 267 -28.40 13.76 -29.08
C SER A 267 -28.87 13.73 -27.63
N TYR A 268 -28.03 13.20 -26.75
CA TYR A 268 -27.94 13.65 -25.36
C TYR A 268 -26.59 14.35 -25.17
N PRO A 269 -26.52 15.41 -24.36
CA PRO A 269 -25.31 16.23 -24.27
C PRO A 269 -24.19 15.47 -23.57
N ILE A 270 -23.05 15.34 -24.26
CA ILE A 270 -21.77 14.96 -23.67
C ILE A 270 -21.41 16.00 -22.60
N HIS A 271 -21.55 15.62 -21.34
CA HIS A 271 -21.06 16.38 -20.20
C HIS A 271 -19.53 16.24 -20.12
N TYR A 272 -18.83 17.33 -20.41
CA TYR A 272 -17.39 17.47 -20.21
C TYR A 272 -17.07 17.50 -18.70
N GLY A 273 -16.46 16.44 -18.18
CA GLY A 273 -15.70 16.47 -16.93
C GLY A 273 -14.19 16.51 -17.22
N PRO A 274 -13.37 17.24 -16.44
CA PRO A 274 -11.96 17.43 -16.77
C PRO A 274 -11.13 16.20 -16.32
N GLU A 275 -10.96 15.23 -17.20
CA GLU A 275 -9.90 14.23 -17.07
C GLU A 275 -8.56 14.86 -17.49
N SER A 276 -7.82 15.43 -16.55
CA SER A 276 -6.38 15.65 -16.73
C SER A 276 -5.62 14.49 -16.11
N ARG A 277 -5.72 13.30 -16.71
CA ARG A 277 -4.82 12.19 -16.36
C ARG A 277 -3.45 12.52 -16.94
N ASP A 278 -2.44 12.67 -16.09
CA ASP A 278 -1.05 12.80 -16.54
C ASP A 278 -0.68 11.58 -17.38
N TYR A 279 -0.12 11.83 -18.56
CA TYR A 279 0.37 10.80 -19.47
C TYR A 279 1.68 10.23 -18.91
N GLU A 280 1.81 8.91 -18.96
CA GLU A 280 2.96 8.20 -18.40
C GLU A 280 3.60 7.31 -19.47
N GLN A 281 4.93 7.33 -19.53
CA GLN A 281 5.72 6.49 -20.44
C GLN A 281 6.95 5.92 -19.72
N ILE A 282 7.08 4.59 -19.74
CA ILE A 282 8.25 3.87 -19.21
C ILE A 282 9.18 3.51 -20.36
N VAL A 283 10.47 3.79 -20.21
CA VAL A 283 11.50 3.53 -21.22
C VAL A 283 12.70 2.88 -20.55
N LYS A 284 13.27 1.86 -21.22
CA LYS A 284 14.45 1.14 -20.77
C LYS A 284 15.69 1.66 -21.49
N PHE A 285 16.73 1.97 -20.74
CA PHE A 285 18.04 2.34 -21.27
C PHE A 285 19.10 1.33 -20.80
N PRO A 286 20.11 0.99 -21.62
CA PRO A 286 21.18 0.11 -21.18
C PRO A 286 21.86 0.67 -19.92
N ALA A 287 22.09 -0.17 -18.91
CA ALA A 287 22.61 0.27 -17.60
C ALA A 287 23.91 1.07 -17.74
N GLU A 288 24.80 0.64 -18.63
CA GLU A 288 26.07 1.30 -18.95
C GLU A 288 25.93 2.70 -19.59
N MET A 289 24.77 3.01 -20.17
CA MET A 289 24.47 4.30 -20.83
C MET A 289 23.71 5.26 -19.91
N VAL A 290 23.14 4.79 -18.80
CA VAL A 290 22.34 5.61 -17.89
C VAL A 290 23.12 6.81 -17.34
N GLY A 291 24.39 6.61 -17.01
CA GLY A 291 25.22 7.66 -16.42
C GLY A 291 25.28 8.92 -17.30
N CYS A 292 25.31 8.78 -18.63
CA CYS A 292 25.33 9.91 -19.56
C CYS A 292 23.95 10.59 -19.69
N LEU A 293 22.87 9.83 -19.52
CA LEU A 293 21.50 10.34 -19.53
C LEU A 293 21.19 11.17 -18.29
N ILE A 294 21.72 10.76 -17.13
CA ILE A 294 21.56 11.44 -15.84
C ILE A 294 22.46 12.69 -15.77
N GLY A 295 23.71 12.57 -16.21
CA GLY A 295 24.74 13.62 -16.10
C GLY A 295 25.40 13.69 -14.72
N LYS A 296 26.56 14.35 -14.64
CA LYS A 296 27.32 14.51 -13.39
C LYS A 296 26.46 15.22 -12.33
N GLY A 297 26.24 14.56 -11.18
CA GLY A 297 25.39 15.08 -10.10
C GLY A 297 23.90 15.19 -10.46
N GLY A 298 23.44 14.54 -11.54
CA GLY A 298 22.05 14.63 -11.99
C GLY A 298 21.68 15.92 -12.73
N SER A 299 22.66 16.75 -13.10
CA SER A 299 22.41 18.06 -13.71
C SER A 299 21.61 17.96 -15.02
N ARG A 300 21.91 16.97 -15.86
CA ARG A 300 21.26 16.81 -17.17
C ARG A 300 19.82 16.31 -17.04
N ILE A 301 19.57 15.33 -16.17
CA ILE A 301 18.19 14.89 -15.93
C ILE A 301 17.35 15.96 -15.23
N GLN A 302 17.94 16.77 -14.36
CA GLN A 302 17.28 17.94 -13.76
C GLN A 302 16.89 18.99 -14.81
N GLU A 303 17.78 19.25 -15.78
CA GLU A 303 17.49 20.16 -16.89
C GLU A 303 16.37 19.64 -17.80
N ILE A 304 16.35 18.33 -18.10
CA ILE A 304 15.26 17.71 -18.86
C ILE A 304 13.95 17.89 -18.09
N ARG A 305 13.88 17.47 -16.80
CA ARG A 305 12.69 17.65 -15.95
C ARG A 305 12.18 19.10 -15.94
N LYS A 306 13.08 20.08 -15.82
CA LYS A 306 12.74 21.51 -15.79
C LYS A 306 12.23 22.03 -17.13
N SER A 307 12.89 21.67 -18.23
CA SER A 307 12.57 22.17 -19.57
C SER A 307 11.31 21.53 -20.16
N THR A 308 11.06 20.26 -19.86
CA THR A 308 9.88 19.53 -20.33
C THR A 308 8.72 19.60 -19.36
N ARG A 309 8.94 20.02 -18.10
CA ARG A 309 7.93 19.98 -17.03
C ARG A 309 7.36 18.58 -16.86
N THR A 310 8.25 17.59 -16.82
CA THR A 310 7.91 16.19 -16.56
C THR A 310 8.55 15.72 -15.27
N GLN A 311 7.87 14.82 -14.58
CA GLN A 311 8.48 14.02 -13.53
C GLN A 311 9.17 12.83 -14.20
N ILE A 312 10.43 12.59 -13.85
CA ILE A 312 11.21 11.45 -14.37
C ILE A 312 11.74 10.65 -13.19
N ILE A 313 11.22 9.46 -12.97
CA ILE A 313 11.65 8.53 -11.91
C ILE A 313 12.58 7.50 -12.54
N ILE A 314 13.68 7.18 -11.87
CA ILE A 314 14.68 6.23 -12.38
C ILE A 314 14.74 5.09 -11.38
N SER A 315 14.64 3.84 -11.85
CA SER A 315 14.70 2.66 -10.99
C SER A 315 16.06 2.54 -10.30
N PRO A 316 16.11 1.89 -9.11
CA PRO A 316 17.37 1.40 -8.55
C PRO A 316 18.09 0.43 -9.51
N GLU A 317 19.39 0.24 -9.29
CA GLU A 317 20.34 -0.51 -10.15
C GLU A 317 20.18 -2.04 -10.04
N ASP A 318 18.94 -2.53 -10.02
CA ASP A 318 18.66 -3.94 -9.69
C ASP A 318 18.71 -4.86 -10.93
N ASP A 319 18.70 -4.30 -12.14
CA ASP A 319 18.86 -5.02 -13.41
C ASP A 319 20.25 -4.72 -14.02
N GLU A 320 21.10 -5.74 -14.15
CA GLU A 320 22.49 -5.60 -14.65
C GLU A 320 22.57 -5.05 -16.09
N ASN A 321 21.52 -5.22 -16.90
CA ASN A 321 21.55 -4.91 -18.33
C ASN A 321 20.83 -3.60 -18.69
N PHE A 322 19.75 -3.25 -17.98
CA PHE A 322 18.89 -2.12 -18.33
C PHE A 322 18.40 -1.39 -17.09
N ARG A 323 18.14 -0.11 -17.22
CA ARG A 323 17.53 0.71 -16.17
C ARG A 323 16.27 1.38 -16.69
N GLU A 324 15.24 1.37 -15.86
CA GLU A 324 13.93 1.90 -16.19
C GLU A 324 13.84 3.39 -15.85
N PHE A 325 13.33 4.16 -16.81
CA PHE A 325 13.00 5.57 -16.65
C PHE A 325 11.49 5.70 -16.85
N GLN A 326 10.81 6.24 -15.84
CA GLN A 326 9.37 6.48 -15.84
C GLN A 326 9.14 7.99 -15.99
N LEU A 327 8.57 8.40 -17.11
CA LEU A 327 8.28 9.80 -17.44
C LEU A 327 6.78 10.07 -17.24
N ILE A 328 6.43 11.07 -16.44
CA ILE A 328 5.04 11.41 -16.07
C ILE A 328 4.81 12.90 -16.33
N GLY A 329 3.69 13.26 -16.95
CA GLY A 329 3.22 14.63 -17.14
C GLY A 329 2.31 14.78 -18.34
N ALA A 330 2.06 15.99 -18.83
CA ALA A 330 1.28 16.18 -20.05
C ALA A 330 1.90 15.40 -21.23
N ARG A 331 1.08 14.77 -22.08
CA ARG A 331 1.56 13.91 -23.18
C ARG A 331 2.65 14.55 -24.04
N ARG A 332 2.43 15.80 -24.47
CA ARG A 332 3.39 16.57 -25.26
C ARG A 332 4.71 16.82 -24.51
N ASN A 333 4.67 16.91 -23.19
CA ASN A 333 5.84 17.13 -22.35
C ASN A 333 6.66 15.84 -22.20
N VAL A 334 5.98 14.70 -22.03
CA VAL A 334 6.61 13.37 -21.95
C VAL A 334 7.27 12.99 -23.28
N GLU A 335 6.58 13.19 -24.40
CA GLU A 335 7.13 12.94 -25.74
C GLU A 335 8.41 13.78 -25.98
N ARG A 336 8.43 15.04 -25.51
CA ARG A 336 9.63 15.90 -25.58
C ARG A 336 10.75 15.41 -24.67
N ALA A 337 10.44 14.97 -23.45
CA ALA A 337 11.43 14.43 -22.51
C ALA A 337 12.06 13.15 -23.05
N LEU A 338 11.26 12.26 -23.64
CA LEU A 338 11.77 11.06 -24.29
C LEU A 338 12.68 11.39 -25.47
N SER A 339 12.29 12.35 -26.32
CA SER A 339 13.14 12.79 -27.44
C SER A 339 14.52 13.25 -26.96
N TYR A 340 14.59 14.03 -25.87
CA TYR A 340 15.88 14.45 -25.29
C TYR A 340 16.70 13.29 -24.71
N LEU A 341 16.06 12.33 -24.04
CA LEU A 341 16.75 11.14 -23.52
C LEU A 341 17.33 10.30 -24.66
N ASN A 342 16.55 10.04 -25.71
CA ASN A 342 17.02 9.29 -26.88
C ASN A 342 18.15 10.02 -27.64
N GLN A 343 18.07 11.34 -27.78
CA GLN A 343 19.14 12.12 -28.42
C GLN A 343 20.43 12.11 -27.59
N ASN A 344 20.34 12.00 -26.27
CA ASN A 344 21.52 11.86 -25.41
C ASN A 344 22.12 10.47 -25.50
N LEU A 345 21.27 9.44 -25.57
CA LEU A 345 21.69 8.06 -25.78
C LEU A 345 22.46 7.92 -27.09
N GLU A 346 21.89 8.42 -28.18
CA GLU A 346 22.48 8.28 -29.52
C GLU A 346 23.82 9.01 -29.63
N ARG A 347 23.92 10.23 -29.10
CA ARG A 347 25.19 10.97 -29.04
C ARG A 347 26.28 10.22 -28.28
N GLU A 348 25.91 9.53 -27.20
CA GLU A 348 26.87 8.74 -26.43
C GLU A 348 27.28 7.45 -27.17
N LYS A 349 26.35 6.81 -27.89
CA LYS A 349 26.67 5.64 -28.73
C LYS A 349 27.69 5.99 -29.80
N GLU A 350 27.43 7.06 -30.57
CA GLU A 350 28.35 7.54 -31.61
C GLU A 350 29.73 7.90 -31.05
N ARG A 351 29.79 8.45 -29.82
CA ARG A 351 31.05 8.80 -29.16
C ARG A 351 31.87 7.55 -28.79
N ARG A 352 31.21 6.49 -28.31
CA ARG A 352 31.87 5.22 -27.94
C ARG A 352 32.34 4.47 -29.19
N GLU A 353 31.51 4.38 -30.23
CA GLU A 353 31.88 3.75 -31.50
C GLU A 353 33.13 4.40 -32.15
N ARG A 354 33.27 5.72 -32.05
CA ARG A 354 34.47 6.43 -32.55
C ARG A 354 35.74 6.18 -31.72
N LEU A 355 35.60 5.82 -30.45
CA LEU A 355 36.74 5.49 -29.59
C LEU A 355 37.20 4.05 -29.78
N ASP A 356 36.27 3.14 -30.09
CA ASP A 356 36.58 1.74 -30.38
C ASP A 356 37.19 1.53 -31.78
N ALA A 357 37.04 2.53 -32.67
CA ALA A 357 37.58 2.54 -34.02
C ALA A 357 38.97 3.21 -34.16
N GLN A 358 39.55 3.70 -33.07
CA GLN A 358 40.91 4.28 -32.98
C GLN A 358 41.81 3.39 -32.14
#